data_AF-M4DHF8-F1
#
_entry.id   AF-M4DHF8-F1
#
_cell.length_a   1.000
_cell.length_b   1.000
_cell.length_c   1.000
_cell.angle_alpha   90.00
_cell.angle_beta   90.00
_cell.angle_gamma   90.00
#
_symmetry.space_group_name_H-M   'P 1'
#
loop_
_entity.id
_entity.type
_entity.pdbx_description
1 polymer ?
#
loop_
_entity_poly.entity_id
_entity_poly.type
_entity_poly.pdbx_seq_one_letter_code
_entity_poly.pdbx_strand_id
1 'polypeptide(L)'
;MNSGCKMVYIWRDPKDTFISMWTFLHKEKSQEGQQLASLEEAFDMFCKGLSVYGPYLDHVLGYWKAYKENPERILFLRYETMRADPLPFVKRLAEFMGYGFSDEEEENGVAENVVKLCSFETLKNLEANKGDKEREDRPAVYANSAYFRKGKVGDWANYLTPEMAGRIDGLVEETFKDTGLLQHDQ
;
A
#
# COMPACT_ATOMS: atom_id res chain seq x y z
N MET A 1 -1.28 -14.68 19.54
CA MET A 1 -2.31 -14.99 18.52
C MET A 1 -2.04 -16.40 18.03
N ASN A 2 -2.91 -17.37 18.35
CA ASN A 2 -2.65 -18.82 18.15
C ASN A 2 -3.56 -19.46 17.08
N SER A 3 -4.21 -18.68 16.20
CA SER A 3 -5.09 -19.25 15.17
C SER A 3 -4.33 -19.94 14.01
N GLY A 4 -3.04 -19.64 13.83
CA GLY A 4 -2.26 -20.15 12.70
C GLY A 4 -2.74 -19.64 11.33
N CYS A 5 -3.55 -18.58 11.28
CA CYS A 5 -4.07 -18.05 10.03
C CYS A 5 -2.95 -17.43 9.17
N LYS A 6 -3.08 -17.60 7.86
CA LYS A 6 -2.20 -16.97 6.88
C LYS A 6 -2.43 -15.45 6.85
N MET A 7 -1.39 -14.69 6.54
CA MET A 7 -1.42 -13.24 6.38
C MET A 7 -0.75 -12.83 5.08
N VAL A 8 -1.26 -11.77 4.45
CA VAL A 8 -0.61 -11.10 3.32
C VAL A 8 -0.27 -9.70 3.79
N TYR A 9 1.00 -9.34 3.72
CA TYR A 9 1.48 -8.02 4.09
C TYR A 9 2.02 -7.31 2.85
N ILE A 10 1.61 -6.06 2.64
CA ILE A 10 2.12 -5.23 1.57
C ILE A 10 2.73 -3.95 2.15
N TRP A 11 3.92 -3.58 1.69
CA TRP A 11 4.53 -2.29 1.98
C TRP A 11 4.84 -1.52 0.70
N ARG A 12 5.14 -0.24 0.86
CA ARG A 12 5.34 0.72 -0.23
C ARG A 12 6.43 1.71 0.14
N ASP A 13 7.08 2.32 -0.86
CA ASP A 13 8.02 3.43 -0.61
C ASP A 13 7.40 4.48 0.33
N PRO A 14 8.08 4.84 1.45
CA PRO A 14 7.50 5.70 2.47
C PRO A 14 7.19 7.12 1.98
N LYS A 15 7.91 7.62 0.96
CA LYS A 15 7.64 8.95 0.38
C LYS A 15 6.28 8.96 -0.30
N ASP A 16 6.02 7.95 -1.14
CA ASP A 16 4.75 7.78 -1.82
C ASP A 16 3.61 7.43 -0.84
N THR A 17 3.90 6.61 0.17
CA THR A 17 2.95 6.27 1.25
C THR A 17 2.51 7.53 2.01
N PHE A 18 3.46 8.38 2.39
CA PHE A 18 3.17 9.65 3.06
C PHE A 18 2.26 10.53 2.21
N ILE A 19 2.60 10.76 0.94
CA ILE A 19 1.77 11.60 0.05
C ILE A 19 0.39 10.99 -0.15
N SER A 20 0.29 9.65 -0.27
CA SER A 20 -0.99 8.97 -0.35
C SER A 20 -1.83 9.20 0.91
N MET A 21 -1.24 9.07 2.10
CA MET A 21 -1.90 9.29 3.39
C MET A 21 -2.34 10.74 3.55
N TRP A 22 -1.44 11.70 3.36
CA TRP A 22 -1.72 13.12 3.54
C TRP A 22 -2.85 13.59 2.61
N THR A 23 -2.79 13.23 1.32
CA THR A 23 -3.86 13.57 0.37
C THR A 23 -5.17 12.83 0.64
N PHE A 24 -5.13 11.63 1.22
CA PHE A 24 -6.32 10.87 1.57
C PHE A 24 -7.04 11.49 2.78
N LEU A 25 -6.30 11.89 3.83
CA LEU A 25 -6.87 12.54 5.02
C LEU A 25 -7.62 13.84 4.70
N HIS A 26 -7.19 14.57 3.67
CA HIS A 26 -7.89 15.76 3.16
C HIS A 26 -9.27 15.48 2.54
N LYS A 27 -9.59 14.21 2.26
CA LYS A 27 -10.89 13.79 1.73
C LYS A 27 -11.83 13.23 2.81
N GLU A 28 -11.40 13.23 4.07
CA GLU A 28 -12.26 12.76 5.15
C GLU A 28 -13.33 13.80 5.43
N LYS A 29 -14.60 13.38 5.48
CA LYS A 29 -15.73 14.27 5.73
C LYS A 29 -15.61 15.03 7.05
N SER A 30 -15.02 14.39 8.07
CA SER A 30 -14.80 15.02 9.38
C SER A 30 -13.86 16.23 9.31
N GLN A 31 -13.03 16.29 8.27
CA GLN A 31 -12.03 17.34 8.04
C GLN A 31 -12.56 18.46 7.13
N GLU A 32 -13.80 18.36 6.64
CA GLU A 32 -14.39 19.40 5.81
C GLU A 32 -14.47 20.73 6.57
N GLY A 33 -13.83 21.77 6.03
CA GLY A 33 -13.74 23.08 6.68
C GLY A 33 -12.70 23.19 7.81
N GLN A 34 -11.95 22.12 8.11
CA GLN A 34 -10.85 22.16 9.08
C GLN A 34 -9.52 22.51 8.41
N GLN A 35 -8.68 23.25 9.12
CA GLN A 35 -7.29 23.46 8.72
C GLN A 35 -6.47 22.24 9.15
N LEU A 36 -6.23 21.34 8.20
CA LEU A 36 -5.30 20.22 8.39
C LEU A 36 -3.86 20.71 8.49
N ALA A 37 -3.00 19.90 9.12
CA ALA A 37 -1.57 20.15 9.18
C ALA A 37 -0.99 20.38 7.77
N SER A 38 -0.11 21.37 7.65
CA SER A 38 0.61 21.61 6.42
C SER A 38 1.39 20.37 5.99
N LEU A 39 1.76 20.30 4.70
CA LEU A 39 2.54 19.17 4.19
C LEU A 39 3.85 18.99 4.98
N GLU A 40 4.54 20.07 5.34
CA GLU A 40 5.79 20.03 6.09
C GLU A 40 5.59 19.53 7.53
N GLU A 41 4.57 20.02 8.25
CA GLU A 41 4.25 19.57 9.61
C GLU A 41 3.83 18.10 9.62
N ALA A 42 2.96 17.70 8.69
CA ALA A 42 2.51 16.33 8.55
C ALA A 42 3.68 15.39 8.21
N PHE A 43 4.61 15.84 7.36
CA PHE A 43 5.79 15.07 7.00
C PHE A 43 6.75 14.92 8.18
N ASP A 44 6.97 15.99 8.94
CA ASP A 44 7.80 15.93 10.14
C ASP A 44 7.21 14.97 11.19
N MET A 45 5.89 15.01 11.40
CA MET A 45 5.19 14.05 12.26
C MET A 45 5.35 12.61 11.75
N PHE A 46 5.18 12.37 10.44
CA PHE A 46 5.38 11.06 9.84
C PHE A 46 6.81 10.54 10.04
N CYS A 47 7.83 11.38 9.84
CA CYS A 47 9.23 11.02 10.08
C CYS A 47 9.54 10.73 11.56
N LYS A 48 8.83 11.39 12.49
CA LYS A 48 8.90 11.13 13.93
C LYS A 48 8.10 9.89 14.36
N GLY A 49 7.45 9.21 13.43
CA GLY A 49 6.59 8.06 13.71
C GLY A 49 5.21 8.42 14.29
N LEU A 50 4.87 9.71 14.33
CA LEU A 50 3.59 10.24 14.83
C LEU A 50 2.55 10.25 13.71
N SER A 51 2.13 9.07 13.29
CA SER A 51 1.10 8.88 12.26
C SER A 51 0.05 7.87 12.70
N VAL A 52 -1.07 7.81 11.98
CA VAL A 52 -2.05 6.73 12.18
C VAL A 52 -1.34 5.38 11.95
N TYR A 53 -1.40 4.49 12.95
CA TYR A 53 -0.66 3.21 12.99
C TYR A 53 0.87 3.32 12.95
N GLY A 54 1.45 4.51 13.16
CA GLY A 54 2.89 4.74 13.17
C GLY A 54 3.60 4.16 14.41
N PRO A 55 4.94 4.07 14.36
CA PRO A 55 5.81 4.48 13.25
C PRO A 55 5.76 3.54 12.04
N TYR A 56 5.74 4.10 10.82
CA TYR A 56 5.58 3.31 9.59
C TYR A 56 6.73 2.31 9.36
N LEU A 57 7.98 2.73 9.57
CA LEU A 57 9.13 1.86 9.34
C LEU A 57 9.18 0.70 10.35
N ASP A 58 8.87 0.96 11.62
CA ASP A 58 8.72 -0.09 12.64
C ASP A 58 7.59 -1.07 12.30
N HIS A 59 6.47 -0.57 11.77
CA HIS A 59 5.37 -1.42 11.31
C HIS A 59 5.83 -2.37 10.21
N VAL A 60 6.52 -1.86 9.18
CA VAL A 60 7.10 -2.69 8.10
C VAL A 60 8.12 -3.69 8.65
N LEU A 61 9.03 -3.24 9.53
CA LEU A 61 10.06 -4.09 10.11
C LEU A 61 9.48 -5.20 10.99
N GLY A 62 8.40 -4.93 11.72
CA GLY A 62 7.69 -5.91 12.53
C GLY A 62 7.16 -7.07 11.70
N TYR A 63 6.45 -6.78 10.60
CA TYR A 63 5.95 -7.81 9.68
C TYR A 63 7.08 -8.49 8.90
N TRP A 64 8.16 -7.78 8.58
CA TRP A 64 9.34 -8.38 7.96
C TRP A 64 9.97 -9.43 8.86
N LYS A 65 10.16 -9.13 10.15
CA LYS A 65 10.67 -10.10 11.13
C LYS A 65 9.74 -11.31 11.25
N ALA A 66 8.44 -11.08 11.37
CA ALA A 66 7.44 -12.16 11.43
C ALA A 66 7.47 -13.04 10.17
N TYR A 67 7.63 -12.44 8.98
CA TYR A 67 7.78 -13.15 7.73
C TYR A 67 9.03 -14.03 7.72
N LYS A 68 10.18 -13.52 8.16
CA LYS A 68 11.40 -14.34 8.25
C LYS A 68 11.28 -15.52 9.20
N GLU A 69 10.51 -15.37 10.27
CA GLU A 69 10.26 -16.44 11.24
C GLU A 69 9.26 -17.49 10.73
N ASN A 70 8.27 -17.10 9.90
CA ASN A 70 7.20 -17.97 9.41
C ASN A 70 6.85 -17.67 7.94
N PRO A 71 7.76 -17.92 6.98
CA PRO A 71 7.58 -17.54 5.58
C PRO A 71 6.44 -18.28 4.87
N GLU A 72 6.01 -19.44 5.41
CA GLU A 72 4.85 -20.20 4.92
C GLU A 72 3.50 -19.62 5.38
N ARG A 73 3.50 -18.76 6.41
CA ARG A 73 2.30 -18.13 6.97
C ARG A 73 2.13 -16.68 6.56
N ILE A 74 3.17 -16.02 6.07
CA ILE A 74 3.12 -14.61 5.69
C ILE A 74 3.62 -14.48 4.25
N LEU A 75 2.78 -13.94 3.38
CA LEU A 75 3.20 -13.49 2.06
C LEU A 75 3.56 -12.01 2.16
N PHE A 76 4.83 -11.68 1.98
CA PHE A 76 5.35 -10.32 2.04
C PHE A 76 5.52 -9.73 0.63
N LEU A 77 4.84 -8.62 0.34
CA LEU A 77 4.73 -8.01 -0.98
C LEU A 77 5.15 -6.55 -0.96
N ARG A 78 5.63 -6.05 -2.11
CA ARG A 78 5.95 -4.64 -2.30
C ARG A 78 5.12 -4.03 -3.42
N TYR A 79 4.54 -2.87 -3.15
CA TYR A 79 3.65 -2.17 -4.08
C TYR A 79 4.33 -1.85 -5.42
N GLU A 80 5.56 -1.35 -5.41
CA GLU A 80 6.27 -0.98 -6.64
C GLU A 80 6.49 -2.17 -7.56
N THR A 81 6.92 -3.31 -7.00
CA THR A 81 7.18 -4.53 -7.75
C THR A 81 5.89 -5.12 -8.32
N MET A 82 4.83 -5.20 -7.51
CA MET A 82 3.51 -5.63 -7.97
C MET A 82 2.92 -4.68 -9.03
N ARG A 83 3.16 -3.38 -8.92
CA ARG A 83 2.62 -2.41 -9.86
C ARG A 83 3.30 -2.50 -11.22
N ALA A 84 4.59 -2.84 -11.24
CA ALA A 84 5.41 -3.01 -12.44
C ALA A 84 5.09 -4.30 -13.19
N ASP A 85 4.97 -5.43 -12.47
CA ASP A 85 4.63 -6.73 -13.04
C ASP A 85 3.67 -7.50 -12.11
N PRO A 86 2.34 -7.30 -12.22
CA PRO A 86 1.38 -7.85 -11.25
C PRO A 86 1.16 -9.36 -11.39
N LEU A 87 1.31 -9.94 -12.58
CA LEU A 87 0.85 -11.29 -12.88
C LEU A 87 1.55 -12.37 -12.02
N PRO A 88 2.89 -12.37 -11.86
CA PRO A 88 3.56 -13.34 -11.00
C PRO A 88 3.10 -13.26 -9.53
N PHE A 89 2.85 -12.06 -9.02
CA PHE A 89 2.41 -11.85 -7.64
C PHE A 89 0.95 -12.24 -7.43
N VAL A 90 0.08 -12.06 -8.43
CA VAL A 90 -1.31 -12.54 -8.38
C VAL A 90 -1.34 -14.06 -8.38
N LYS A 91 -0.55 -14.74 -9.22
CA LYS A 91 -0.41 -16.20 -9.21
C LYS A 91 0.12 -16.70 -7.86
N ARG A 92 1.19 -16.06 -7.34
CA ARG A 92 1.76 -16.38 -6.03
C ARG A 92 0.77 -16.16 -4.88
N LEU A 93 -0.03 -15.10 -4.94
CA LEU A 93 -1.06 -14.81 -3.94
C LEU A 93 -2.17 -15.87 -3.98
N ALA A 94 -2.63 -16.24 -5.17
CA ALA A 94 -3.65 -17.27 -5.36
C ALA A 94 -3.19 -18.62 -4.78
N GLU A 95 -1.96 -19.04 -5.10
CA GLU A 95 -1.34 -20.24 -4.52
C GLU A 95 -1.22 -20.14 -2.99
N PHE A 96 -0.73 -19.01 -2.49
CA PHE A 96 -0.61 -18.78 -1.05
C PHE A 96 -1.96 -18.88 -0.32
N MET A 97 -3.05 -18.43 -0.95
CA MET A 97 -4.41 -18.54 -0.40
C MET A 97 -5.01 -19.95 -0.51
N GLY A 98 -4.37 -20.88 -1.23
CA GLY A 98 -4.89 -22.23 -1.51
C GLY A 98 -5.87 -22.27 -2.69
N TYR A 99 -5.82 -21.26 -3.56
CA TYR A 99 -6.64 -21.11 -4.76
C TYR A 99 -5.74 -20.87 -5.98
N GLY A 100 -4.62 -21.59 -6.08
CA GLY A 100 -3.73 -21.53 -7.23
C GLY A 100 -4.49 -21.79 -8.53
N PHE A 101 -4.07 -21.13 -9.61
CA PHE A 101 -4.67 -21.33 -10.93
C PHE A 101 -4.26 -22.69 -11.50
N SER A 102 -5.21 -23.41 -12.06
CA SER A 102 -4.95 -24.62 -12.84
C SER A 102 -4.33 -24.29 -14.20
N ASP A 103 -3.68 -25.27 -14.84
CA ASP A 103 -3.10 -25.10 -16.18
C ASP A 103 -4.14 -24.61 -17.20
N GLU A 104 -5.37 -25.13 -17.13
CA GLU A 104 -6.48 -24.69 -17.97
C GLU A 104 -6.87 -23.23 -17.70
N GLU A 105 -6.89 -22.77 -16.44
CA GLU A 105 -7.16 -21.38 -16.09
C GLU A 105 -6.04 -20.44 -16.56
N GLU A 106 -4.79 -20.88 -16.51
CA GLU A 106 -3.66 -20.12 -17.04
C GLU A 106 -3.73 -20.01 -18.57
N GLU A 107 -3.97 -21.13 -19.27
CA GLU A 107 -4.14 -21.14 -20.72
C GLU A 107 -5.32 -20.27 -21.19
N ASN A 108 -6.39 -20.21 -20.40
CA ASN A 108 -7.57 -19.38 -20.66
C ASN A 108 -7.42 -17.92 -20.20
N GLY A 109 -6.25 -17.52 -19.67
CA GLY A 109 -5.96 -16.14 -19.29
C GLY A 109 -6.75 -15.65 -18.07
N VAL A 110 -7.15 -16.55 -17.17
CA VAL A 110 -7.96 -16.21 -15.99
C VAL A 110 -7.18 -15.28 -15.04
N ALA A 111 -5.89 -15.52 -14.85
CA ALA A 111 -5.04 -14.69 -14.00
C ALA A 111 -4.92 -13.25 -14.55
N GLU A 112 -4.79 -13.07 -15.86
CA GLU A 112 -4.79 -11.78 -16.55
C GLU A 112 -6.13 -11.06 -16.42
N ASN A 113 -7.24 -11.80 -16.48
CA ASN A 113 -8.57 -11.27 -16.25
C ASN A 113 -8.74 -10.77 -14.80
N VAL A 114 -8.21 -11.49 -13.81
CA VAL A 114 -8.17 -11.04 -12.41
C VAL A 114 -7.34 -9.76 -12.28
N VAL A 115 -6.14 -9.71 -12.86
CA VAL A 115 -5.29 -8.50 -12.87
C VAL A 115 -6.05 -7.31 -13.47
N LYS A 116 -6.71 -7.52 -14.62
CA LYS A 116 -7.48 -6.47 -15.30
C LYS A 116 -8.66 -5.99 -14.46
N LEU A 117 -9.43 -6.90 -13.87
CA LEU A 117 -10.58 -6.58 -13.02
C LEU A 117 -10.17 -5.77 -11.80
N CYS A 118 -9.10 -6.17 -11.13
CA CYS A 118 -8.57 -5.52 -9.93
C CYS A 118 -7.66 -4.31 -10.23
N SER A 119 -7.42 -3.98 -11.50
CA SER A 119 -6.52 -2.89 -11.86
C SER A 119 -7.04 -1.53 -11.40
N PHE A 120 -6.10 -0.63 -11.13
CA PHE A 120 -6.42 0.75 -10.77
C PHE A 120 -7.34 1.42 -11.80
N GLU A 121 -7.08 1.22 -13.10
CA GLU A 121 -7.86 1.83 -14.17
C GLU A 121 -9.30 1.30 -14.20
N THR A 122 -9.49 -0.01 -14.05
CA THR A 122 -10.84 -0.59 -13.97
C THR A 122 -11.58 -0.03 -12.76
N LEU A 123 -11.01 -0.18 -11.56
CA LEU A 123 -11.68 0.18 -10.32
C LEU A 123 -11.97 1.68 -10.22
N LYS A 124 -11.04 2.55 -10.61
CA LYS A 124 -11.24 4.00 -10.61
C LYS A 124 -12.38 4.45 -11.51
N ASN A 125 -12.60 3.76 -12.63
CA ASN A 125 -13.59 4.15 -13.63
C ASN A 125 -14.98 3.51 -13.43
N LEU A 126 -15.15 2.62 -12.44
CA LEU A 126 -16.46 2.10 -12.05
C LEU A 126 -17.36 3.23 -11.56
N GLU A 127 -18.63 3.22 -11.98
CA GLU A 127 -19.60 4.22 -11.53
C GLU A 127 -19.74 4.27 -10.01
N ALA A 128 -19.66 3.13 -9.33
CA ALA A 128 -19.69 3.02 -7.87
C ALA A 128 -18.55 3.81 -7.17
N ASN A 129 -17.46 4.10 -7.88
CA ASN A 129 -16.26 4.77 -7.34
C ASN A 129 -16.11 6.23 -7.82
N LYS A 130 -17.12 6.81 -8.48
CA LYS A 130 -17.09 8.19 -8.98
C LYS A 130 -17.90 9.15 -8.11
N GLY A 131 -17.41 10.39 -8.02
CA GLY A 131 -18.06 11.47 -7.26
C GLY A 131 -18.10 11.19 -5.77
N ASP A 132 -19.20 11.58 -5.13
CA ASP A 132 -19.42 11.44 -3.69
C ASP A 132 -20.14 10.13 -3.32
N LYS A 133 -20.16 9.14 -4.22
CA LYS A 133 -20.74 7.82 -3.93
C LYS A 133 -19.98 7.13 -2.81
N GLU A 134 -20.71 6.39 -2.00
CA GLU A 134 -20.20 5.68 -0.84
C GLU A 134 -20.59 4.21 -0.88
N ARG A 135 -19.97 3.43 0.00
CA ARG A 135 -20.37 2.06 0.26
C ARG A 135 -21.82 2.00 0.77
N GLU A 136 -22.53 0.94 0.41
CA GLU A 136 -23.95 0.77 0.74
C GLU A 136 -24.18 -0.03 2.03
N ASP A 137 -23.17 -0.75 2.52
CA ASP A 137 -23.29 -1.67 3.65
C ASP A 137 -23.26 -0.98 5.02
N ARG A 138 -22.64 0.20 5.12
CA ARG A 138 -22.57 1.00 6.37
C ARG A 138 -22.12 2.44 6.10
N PRO A 139 -22.38 3.38 7.03
CA PRO A 139 -21.91 4.75 6.89
C PRO A 139 -20.39 4.84 6.69
N ALA A 140 -19.95 5.72 5.78
CA ALA A 140 -18.55 5.97 5.48
C ALA A 140 -18.15 7.43 5.75
N VAL A 141 -16.91 7.59 6.20
CA VAL A 141 -16.27 8.90 6.40
C VAL A 141 -15.50 9.39 5.16
N TYR A 142 -15.45 8.57 4.10
CA TYR A 142 -14.85 8.88 2.81
C TYR A 142 -15.78 8.44 1.67
N ALA A 143 -15.88 9.24 0.61
CA ALA A 143 -16.42 8.78 -0.66
C ALA A 143 -15.52 7.70 -1.29
N ASN A 144 -16.10 6.80 -2.08
CA ASN A 144 -15.38 5.71 -2.75
C ASN A 144 -14.29 6.24 -3.71
N SER A 145 -14.48 7.43 -4.28
CA SER A 145 -13.49 8.11 -5.13
C SER A 145 -12.21 8.50 -4.37
N ALA A 146 -12.24 8.57 -3.04
CA ALA A 146 -11.08 8.89 -2.23
C ALA A 146 -9.96 7.85 -2.34
N TYR A 147 -10.33 6.56 -2.46
CA TYR A 147 -9.39 5.43 -2.55
C TYR A 147 -8.61 5.38 -3.88
N PHE A 148 -9.09 6.02 -4.94
CA PHE A 148 -8.52 5.95 -6.29
C PHE A 148 -7.94 7.29 -6.77
N ARG A 149 -6.81 7.73 -6.18
CA ARG A 149 -6.18 9.02 -6.51
C ARG A 149 -5.41 9.00 -7.84
N LYS A 150 -4.15 8.53 -7.83
CA LYS A 150 -3.29 8.49 -9.03
C LYS A 150 -2.78 7.09 -9.41
N GLY A 151 -2.59 6.17 -8.46
CA GLY A 151 -2.19 4.79 -8.75
C GLY A 151 -0.80 4.64 -9.41
N LYS A 152 0.10 5.60 -9.14
CA LYS A 152 1.45 5.69 -9.72
C LYS A 152 2.51 5.61 -8.64
N VAL A 153 3.68 5.07 -9.03
CA VAL A 153 4.93 5.10 -8.26
C VAL A 153 5.67 6.40 -8.55
N GLY A 154 6.28 7.01 -7.53
CA GLY A 154 7.11 8.20 -7.65
C GLY A 154 6.34 9.52 -7.68
N ASP A 155 5.06 9.52 -7.28
CA ASP A 155 4.28 10.76 -7.25
C ASP A 155 4.76 11.72 -6.15
N TRP A 156 5.51 11.23 -5.17
CA TRP A 156 6.15 12.03 -4.14
C TRP A 156 6.99 13.20 -4.67
N ALA A 157 7.62 13.05 -5.85
CA ALA A 157 8.45 14.08 -6.45
C ALA A 157 7.67 15.34 -6.85
N ASN A 158 6.33 15.26 -6.94
CA ASN A 158 5.47 16.41 -7.20
C ASN A 158 5.13 17.22 -5.93
N TYR A 159 5.55 16.76 -4.75
CA TYR A 159 5.12 17.31 -3.46
C TYR A 159 6.27 17.55 -2.48
N LEU A 160 7.23 16.62 -2.40
CA LEU A 160 8.33 16.69 -1.44
C LEU A 160 9.53 17.40 -2.06
N THR A 161 10.20 18.23 -1.25
CA THR A 161 11.51 18.77 -1.64
C THR A 161 12.59 17.68 -1.59
N PRO A 162 13.74 17.87 -2.25
CA PRO A 162 14.87 16.95 -2.14
C PRO A 162 15.34 16.73 -0.69
N GLU A 163 15.30 17.77 0.16
CA GLU A 163 15.68 17.64 1.57
C GLU A 163 14.70 16.75 2.35
N MET A 164 13.40 16.90 2.10
CA MET A 164 12.38 16.04 2.72
C MET A 164 12.56 14.58 2.28
N ALA A 165 12.71 14.34 0.98
CA ALA A 165 12.96 13.01 0.44
C ALA A 165 14.22 12.37 1.05
N GLY A 166 15.34 13.11 1.07
CA GLY A 166 16.60 12.64 1.65
C GLY A 166 16.50 12.32 3.14
N ARG A 167 15.69 13.06 3.92
CA ARG A 167 15.47 12.77 5.35
C ARG A 167 14.84 11.40 5.56
N ILE A 168 13.75 11.08 4.87
CA ILE A 168 13.08 9.79 5.06
C ILE A 168 13.86 8.64 4.42
N ASP A 169 14.59 8.88 3.32
CA ASP A 169 15.50 7.90 2.74
C ASP A 169 16.61 7.51 3.73
N GLY A 170 17.19 8.49 4.44
CA GLY A 170 18.15 8.22 5.51
C GLY A 170 17.56 7.38 6.66
N LEU A 171 16.32 7.68 7.08
CA LEU A 171 15.62 6.90 8.10
C LEU A 171 15.33 5.45 7.64
N VAL A 172 14.98 5.26 6.37
CA VAL A 172 14.79 3.93 5.77
C VAL A 172 16.08 3.14 5.80
N GLU A 173 17.18 3.74 5.34
CA GLU A 173 18.49 3.12 5.35
C GLU A 173 18.91 2.74 6.76
N GLU A 174 18.80 3.64 7.73
CA GLU A 174 19.14 3.38 9.13
C GLU A 174 18.29 2.26 9.74
N THR A 175 16.97 2.28 9.52
CA THR A 175 16.03 1.33 10.14
C THR A 175 16.12 -0.06 9.51
N PHE A 176 16.33 -0.14 8.19
CA PHE A 176 16.32 -1.41 7.45
C PHE A 176 17.72 -1.96 7.19
N LYS A 177 18.77 -1.24 7.59
CA LYS A 177 20.15 -1.72 7.52
C LYS A 177 20.27 -3.11 8.13
N ASP A 178 21.00 -4.00 7.44
CA ASP A 178 21.31 -5.35 7.91
C ASP A 178 20.08 -6.26 8.18
N THR A 179 18.87 -5.84 7.77
CA THR A 179 17.65 -6.64 7.96
C THR A 179 17.39 -7.63 6.82
N GLY A 180 17.98 -7.39 5.64
CA GLY A 180 17.71 -8.08 4.38
C GLY A 180 16.53 -7.50 3.58
N LEU A 181 15.78 -6.53 4.14
CA LEU A 181 14.55 -6.02 3.53
C LEU A 181 14.82 -5.25 2.23
N LEU A 182 15.85 -4.40 2.20
CA LEU A 182 16.18 -3.60 1.02
C LEU A 182 16.67 -4.45 -0.17
N GLN A 183 17.12 -5.68 0.10
CA GLN A 183 17.59 -6.65 -0.89
C GLN A 183 16.50 -7.65 -1.32
N HIS A 184 15.39 -7.73 -0.59
CA HIS A 184 14.35 -8.76 -0.80
C HIS A 184 13.59 -8.61 -2.12
N ASP A 185 13.53 -7.39 -2.67
CA ASP A 185 12.77 -7.07 -3.89
C ASP A 185 13.68 -6.63 -5.07
N GLN A 186 14.99 -6.92 -5.00
CA GLN A 186 15.95 -6.74 -6.10
C GLN A 186 16.04 -7.98 -6.99
#